data_AF-A0A1V6LWI2-F1
#
_entry.id   AF-A0A1V6LWI2-F1
#
_cell.length_a   1.000
_cell.length_b   1.000
_cell.length_c   1.000
_cell.angle_alpha   90.00
_cell.angle_beta   90.00
_cell.angle_gamma   90.00
#
_symmetry.space_group_name_H-M   'P 1'
#
loop_
_entity.id
_entity.type
_entity.pdbx_description
1 polymer ?
#
loop_
_entity_poly.entity_id
_entity_poly.type
_entity_poly.pdbx_seq_one_letter_code
_entity_poly.pdbx_strand_id
1 'polypeptide(L)' 'MSKKKLQFLNKLELFYRNFGNEWTLDEIIVNKEHHGYYLNFLKDLEKQNIVKIDSERNTFTIIDLSTKYLSKE' A
#
# COMPACT_ATOMS: atom_id res chain seq x y z
N MET A 1 -6.93 -13.16 4.88
CA MET A 1 -6.69 -11.69 4.76
C MET A 1 -7.99 -10.95 5.09
N SER A 2 -8.00 -9.88 5.89
CA SER A 2 -9.24 -9.11 6.17
C SER A 2 -9.73 -8.38 4.91
N LYS A 3 -11.06 -8.29 4.67
CA LYS A 3 -11.64 -7.58 3.51
C LYS A 3 -11.06 -6.17 3.28
N LYS A 4 -10.75 -5.43 4.36
CA LYS A 4 -10.12 -4.10 4.29
C LYS A 4 -8.71 -4.12 3.67
N LYS A 5 -7.87 -5.11 4.01
CA LYS A 5 -6.52 -5.25 3.44
C LYS A 5 -6.56 -5.58 1.95
N LEU A 6 -7.49 -6.47 1.56
CA LEU A 6 -7.68 -6.83 0.16
C LEU A 6 -8.14 -5.64 -0.68
N GLN A 7 -9.11 -4.85 -0.18
CA GLN A 7 -9.53 -3.62 -0.85
C GLN A 7 -8.39 -2.59 -0.97
N PHE A 8 -7.56 -2.48 0.07
CA PHE A 8 -6.41 -1.58 0.05
C PHE A 8 -5.33 -2.04 -0.95
N LEU A 9 -5.07 -3.34 -1.05
CA LEU A 9 -4.17 -3.90 -2.06
C LEU A 9 -4.71 -3.70 -3.48
N ASN A 10 -6.00 -3.95 -3.70
CA ASN A 10 -6.62 -3.69 -5.00
C ASN A 10 -6.53 -2.19 -5.35
N LYS A 11 -6.69 -1.30 -4.36
CA LYS A 11 -6.48 0.14 -4.55
C LYS A 11 -5.03 0.43 -4.94
N LEU A 12 -4.05 -0.11 -4.21
CA LEU A 12 -2.63 0.03 -4.55
C LEU A 12 -2.32 -0.46 -5.97
N GLU A 13 -2.88 -1.60 -6.40
CA GLU A 13 -2.69 -2.15 -7.74
C GLU A 13 -3.28 -1.23 -8.82
N LEU A 14 -4.51 -0.77 -8.64
CA LEU A 14 -5.14 0.16 -9.59
C LEU A 14 -4.32 1.44 -9.71
N PHE A 15 -3.83 1.98 -8.59
CA PHE A 15 -3.05 3.20 -8.56
C PHE A 15 -1.69 3.00 -9.25
N TYR A 16 -1.00 1.91 -8.94
CA TYR A 16 0.26 1.51 -9.57
C TYR A 16 0.15 1.43 -11.10
N ARG A 17 -0.91 0.76 -11.59
CA ARG A 17 -1.12 0.56 -13.04
C ARG A 17 -1.52 1.84 -13.78
N ASN A 18 -2.17 2.78 -13.12
CA ASN A 18 -2.76 3.95 -13.80
C ASN A 18 -1.96 5.25 -13.62
N PHE A 19 -1.27 5.46 -12.49
CA PHE A 19 -0.58 6.73 -12.24
C PHE A 19 0.87 6.58 -11.76
N GLY A 20 1.41 5.36 -11.77
CA GLY A 20 2.79 5.10 -11.40
C GLY A 20 2.94 4.68 -9.94
N ASN A 21 4.19 4.63 -9.49
CA ASN A 21 4.57 3.85 -8.33
C ASN A 21 4.79 4.66 -7.05
N GLU A 22 4.90 5.98 -7.10
CA GLU A 22 5.12 6.84 -5.93
C GLU A 22 3.85 7.60 -5.57
N TRP A 23 3.48 7.59 -4.28
CA TRP A 23 2.24 8.19 -3.78
C TRP A 23 2.38 8.70 -2.35
N THR A 24 1.59 9.70 -1.96
CA THR A 24 1.50 10.10 -0.55
C THR A 24 0.57 9.20 0.24
N LEU A 25 0.85 9.04 1.54
CA LEU A 25 0.01 8.29 2.47
C LEU A 25 -1.40 8.88 2.59
N ASP A 26 -1.51 10.21 2.58
CA ASP A 26 -2.78 10.93 2.66
C ASP A 26 -3.67 10.73 1.42
N GLU A 27 -3.10 10.63 0.22
CA GLU A 27 -3.87 10.36 -1.01
C GLU A 27 -4.52 8.97 -1.00
N ILE A 28 -3.82 7.99 -0.44
CA ILE A 28 -4.31 6.62 -0.43
C ILE A 28 -5.18 6.30 0.79
N ILE A 29 -4.89 6.90 1.95
CA ILE A 29 -5.62 6.71 3.20
C ILE A 29 -6.54 7.90 3.48
N VAL A 30 -7.67 7.95 2.76
CA VAL A 30 -8.65 9.04 2.86
C VAL A 30 -9.28 9.15 4.27
N ASN A 31 -9.43 8.02 4.97
CA ASN A 31 -10.04 8.00 6.30
C ASN A 31 -8.96 7.96 7.41
N LYS A 32 -8.84 9.08 8.14
CA LYS A 32 -7.88 9.26 9.25
C LYS A 32 -8.04 8.23 10.37
N GLU A 33 -9.26 7.72 10.61
CA GLU A 33 -9.51 6.69 11.63
C GLU A 33 -8.82 5.36 11.29
N HIS A 34 -8.56 5.11 10.01
CA HIS A 34 -7.87 3.92 9.54
C HIS A 34 -6.39 4.18 9.20
N HIS A 35 -5.89 5.39 9.43
CA HIS A 35 -4.52 5.79 9.10
C HIS A 35 -3.49 4.88 9.79
N GLY A 36 -3.63 4.66 11.10
CA GLY A 36 -2.74 3.77 11.84
C GLY A 36 -2.77 2.32 11.34
N TYR A 37 -3.95 1.83 10.92
CA TYR A 37 -4.11 0.46 10.41
C TYR A 37 -3.40 0.27 9.07
N TYR A 38 -3.62 1.19 8.12
CA TYR A 38 -3.01 1.11 6.79
C TYR A 38 -1.53 1.44 6.80
N LEU A 39 -1.09 2.35 7.67
CA LEU A 39 0.34 2.60 7.89
C LEU A 39 1.05 1.34 8.42
N ASN A 40 0.45 0.65 9.40
CA ASN A 40 1.02 -0.58 9.91
C ASN A 40 1.04 -1.69 8.83
N PHE A 41 0.05 -1.70 7.95
CA PHE A 41 0.02 -2.62 6.81
C PHE A 41 1.08 -2.28 5.75
N LEU A 42 1.29 -1.00 5.42
CA LEU A 42 2.36 -0.57 4.53
C LEU A 42 3.74 -0.91 5.09
N LYS A 43 3.95 -0.78 6.40
CA LYS A 43 5.19 -1.23 7.06
C LYS A 43 5.41 -2.74 6.94
N ASP A 44 4.34 -3.53 6.94
CA ASP A 44 4.42 -4.97 6.71
C ASP A 44 4.81 -5.28 5.26
N LEU A 45 4.25 -4.54 4.30
CA LEU A 45 4.62 -4.62 2.89
C LEU A 45 6.06 -4.16 2.65
N GLU A 46 6.54 -3.16 3.39
CA GLU A 46 7.93 -2.70 3.32
C GLU A 46 8.92 -3.77 3.77
N LYS A 47 8.62 -4.46 4.88
CA LYS A 47 9.42 -5.62 5.32
C LYS A 47 9.50 -6.73 4.26
N GLN A 48 8.48 -6.83 3.41
CA GLN A 48 8.42 -7.79 2.31
C GLN A 48 9.07 -7.26 1.02
N ASN A 49 9.67 -6.07 1.03
CA ASN A 49 10.21 -5.37 -0.15
C ASN A 49 9.17 -5.12 -1.26
N ILE A 50 7.88 -5.05 -0.91
CA ILE A 50 6.78 -4.77 -1.85
C ILE A 50 6.63 -3.26 -2.05
N VAL A 51 6.79 -2.48 -0.97
CA VAL A 51 6.78 -1.02 -0.97
C VAL A 51 7.99 -0.48 -0.23
N LYS A 52 8.30 0.80 -0.42
CA LYS A 52 9.29 1.54 0.36
C LYS A 52 8.63 2.80 0.88
N ILE A 53 8.55 3.00 2.19
CA ILE A 53 7.98 4.21 2.77
C ILE A 53 9.10 5.24 2.93
N ASP A 54 8.87 6.43 2.37
CA ASP A 54 9.67 7.61 2.62
C ASP A 54 8.98 8.46 3.70
N SER A 55 9.42 8.27 4.94
CA SER A 55 8.81 8.95 6.10
C SER A 55 9.11 10.45 6.13
N GLU A 56 10.16 10.91 5.46
CA GLU A 56 10.52 12.33 5.40
C GLU A 56 9.57 13.11 4.50
N ARG A 57 9.14 12.50 3.39
CA ARG A 57 8.20 13.09 2.43
C ARG A 57 6.76 12.65 2.62
N ASN A 58 6.48 11.78 3.60
CA ASN A 58 5.17 11.17 3.81
C ASN A 58 4.64 10.45 2.54
N THR A 59 5.58 9.87 1.78
CA THR A 59 5.30 9.14 0.53
C THR A 59 5.68 7.67 0.68
N PHE A 60 5.21 6.84 -0.24
CA PHE A 60 5.68 5.48 -0.40
C PHE A 60 5.78 5.16 -1.89
N THR A 61 6.76 4.33 -2.23
CA THR A 61 7.00 3.84 -3.58
C THR A 61 6.71 2.35 -3.62
N ILE A 62 5.89 1.91 -4.58
CA ILE A 62 5.64 0.52 -4.86
C ILE A 62 6.85 -0.03 -5.65
N ILE A 63 7.51 -1.05 -5.09
CA ILE A 63 8.69 -1.68 -5.68
C ILE A 63 8.26 -2.86 -6.56
N ASP A 64 7.50 -3.79 -5.97
CA ASP A 64 7.06 -5.00 -6.65
C ASP A 64 5.72 -5.47 -6.06
N LEU A 65 4.62 -4.96 -6.64
CA LEU A 65 3.27 -5.43 -6.32
C LEU A 65 2.94 -6.68 -7.14
N SER A 66 3.76 -7.73 -7.04
CA SER A 66 3.45 -8.97 -7.76
C SER A 66 2.15 -9.56 -7.21
N THR A 67 1.17 -9.81 -8.08
CA THR A 67 -0.11 -10.45 -7.74
C THR A 67 0.03 -11.79 -7.01
N LYS A 68 1.24 -12.37 -7.03
CA LYS A 68 1.66 -13.52 -6.22
C LYS A 68 1.35 -13.37 -4.72
N TYR A 69 1.31 -12.14 -4.19
CA TYR A 69 0.94 -11.87 -2.79
C TYR A 69 -0.57 -11.78 -2.54
N LEU A 70 -1.38 -11.60 -3.59
CA LEU A 70 -2.86 -11.63 -3.53
C LEU A 70 -3.43 -13.04 -3.74
N SER A 71 -2.69 -13.93 -4.41
CA SER A 71 -3.14 -15.27 -4.83
C SER A 71 -2.57 -16.41 -3.99
N LYS A 72 -2.57 -16.30 -2.67
CA LYS A 72 -2.48 -17.48 -1.78
C LYS A 72 -3.79 -17.65 -1.04
N GLU A 73 -4.73 -18.32 -1.71
CA GLU A 73 -5.79 -19.10 -1.08
C GLU A 73 -5.19 -20.24 -0.25
#